data_AF-A0A0L6WL37-F1
#
_entry.id   AF-A0A0L6WL37-F1
#
_cell.length_a   1.000
_cell.length_b   1.000
_cell.length_c   1.000
_cell.angle_alpha   90.00
_cell.angle_beta   90.00
_cell.angle_gamma   90.00
#
_symmetry.space_group_name_H-M   'P 1'
#
loop_
_entity.id
_entity.type
_entity.pdbx_description
1 polymer ?
#
loop_
_entity_poly.entity_id
_entity_poly.type
_entity_poly.pdbx_seq_one_letter_code
_entity_poly.pdbx_strand_id
1 'polypeptide(L)'
;MQQPTLTNVRIRSVQDAHRIFYAVQKGRLERIRRRLDVDERNALRSGCIYVWEQRGSHAVDVMGLGIERFTEGKKWTASRVRDEFLFYYQIKYAMALDC
;
A
#
# COMPACT_ATOMS: atom_id res chain seq x y z
N MET A 1 -12.67 -4.04 -10.53
CA MET A 1 -11.94 -4.03 -9.24
C MET A 1 -10.46 -4.07 -9.52
N GLN A 2 -9.74 -3.07 -9.02
CA GLN A 2 -8.30 -3.03 -8.97
C GLN A 2 -7.79 -4.06 -7.95
N GLN A 3 -6.74 -4.79 -8.30
CA GLN A 3 -6.19 -5.86 -7.46
C GLN A 3 -4.86 -5.42 -6.82
N PRO A 4 -4.41 -6.08 -5.75
CA PRO A 4 -3.03 -5.95 -5.29
C PRO A 4 -2.06 -6.29 -6.42
N THR A 5 -0.95 -5.55 -6.52
CA THR A 5 0.14 -5.84 -7.46
C THR A 5 0.69 -7.26 -7.25
N LEU A 6 0.77 -7.71 -6.00
CA LEU A 6 1.05 -9.11 -5.62
C LEU A 6 0.21 -9.50 -4.40
N THR A 7 0.01 -10.81 -4.25
CA THR A 7 -0.63 -11.40 -3.06
C THR A 7 0.22 -12.55 -2.54
N ASN A 8 0.04 -12.92 -1.26
CA ASN A 8 0.76 -14.02 -0.61
C ASN A 8 2.29 -13.88 -0.62
N VAL A 9 2.80 -12.64 -0.65
CA VAL A 9 4.25 -12.35 -0.66
C VAL A 9 4.63 -11.53 0.57
N ARG A 10 5.78 -11.85 1.17
CA ARG A 10 6.41 -11.04 2.23
C ARG A 10 7.70 -10.42 1.70
N ILE A 11 7.78 -9.10 1.72
CA ILE A 11 9.02 -8.35 1.45
C ILE A 11 9.95 -8.52 2.66
N ARG A 12 11.15 -9.08 2.44
CA ARG A 12 12.13 -9.33 3.52
C ARG A 12 13.36 -8.43 3.40
N SER A 13 13.58 -7.87 2.21
CA SER A 13 14.76 -7.06 1.89
C SER A 13 14.44 -5.98 0.86
N VAL A 14 15.34 -5.01 0.74
CA VAL A 14 15.30 -4.00 -0.34
C VAL A 14 15.37 -4.66 -1.72
N GLN A 15 16.11 -5.77 -1.85
CA GLN A 15 16.21 -6.49 -3.11
C GLN A 15 14.86 -7.07 -3.58
N ASP A 16 14.00 -7.51 -2.65
CA ASP A 16 12.65 -7.96 -2.99
C ASP A 16 11.81 -6.81 -3.56
N ALA A 17 11.89 -5.63 -2.94
CA ALA A 17 11.21 -4.43 -3.43
C ALA A 17 11.72 -4.03 -4.83
N HIS A 18 13.04 -4.05 -5.07
CA HIS A 18 13.62 -3.76 -6.38
C HIS A 18 13.15 -4.72 -7.47
N ARG A 19 13.05 -6.02 -7.18
CA ARG A 19 12.52 -7.00 -8.14
C ARG A 19 11.06 -6.71 -8.51
N ILE A 20 10.25 -6.33 -7.52
CA ILE A 20 8.85 -5.95 -7.73
C ILE A 20 8.77 -4.68 -8.59
N PHE A 21 9.54 -3.65 -8.27
CA PHE A 21 9.58 -2.42 -9.08
C PHE A 21 10.01 -2.68 -10.52
N TYR A 22 11.06 -3.49 -10.72
CA TYR A 22 11.51 -3.86 -12.06
C TYR A 22 10.45 -4.62 -12.84
N ALA A 23 9.73 -5.56 -12.20
CA ALA A 23 8.64 -6.29 -12.83
C ALA A 23 7.46 -5.37 -13.20
N VAL A 24 7.12 -4.40 -12.35
CA VAL A 24 6.13 -3.36 -12.66
C VAL A 24 6.58 -2.48 -13.82
N GLN A 25 7.84 -2.04 -13.83
CA GLN A 25 8.42 -1.23 -14.91
C GLN A 25 8.40 -1.97 -16.25
N LYS A 26 8.60 -3.30 -16.24
CA LYS A 26 8.51 -4.16 -17.42
C LYS A 26 7.07 -4.52 -17.82
N GLY A 27 6.05 -4.02 -17.10
CA GLY A 27 4.64 -4.31 -17.37
C GLY A 27 4.21 -5.74 -17.02
N ARG A 28 5.02 -6.49 -16.26
CA ARG A 28 4.70 -7.87 -15.85
C ARG A 28 3.79 -7.93 -14.63
N LEU A 29 3.85 -6.89 -13.78
CA LEU A 29 2.97 -6.72 -12.64
C LEU A 29 2.22 -5.40 -12.78
N GLU A 30 0.92 -5.42 -12.52
CA GLU A 30 0.09 -4.23 -12.59
C GLU A 30 0.23 -3.38 -11.32
N ARG A 31 0.55 -2.10 -11.50
CA ARG A 31 0.48 -1.09 -10.45
C ARG A 31 -0.95 -0.59 -10.27
N ILE A 32 -1.30 -0.18 -9.06
CA ILE A 32 -2.53 0.56 -8.82
C ILE A 32 -2.39 1.99 -9.35
N ARG A 33 -3.49 2.54 -9.86
CA ARG A 33 -3.52 3.87 -10.51
C ARG A 33 -4.39 4.88 -9.78
N ARG A 34 -5.28 4.40 -8.90
CA ARG A 34 -6.21 5.21 -8.10
C ARG A 34 -6.30 4.66 -6.68
N ARG A 35 -6.82 5.48 -5.76
CA ARG A 35 -7.17 5.05 -4.40
C ARG A 35 -8.08 3.82 -4.44
N LEU A 36 -7.93 2.99 -3.41
CA LEU A 36 -8.79 1.82 -3.21
C LEU A 36 -10.21 2.28 -2.87
N ASP A 37 -11.21 1.64 -3.48
CA ASP A 37 -12.60 1.83 -3.10
C ASP A 37 -12.94 1.10 -1.78
N VAL A 38 -14.23 1.03 -1.42
CA VAL A 38 -14.66 0.39 -0.16
C VAL A 38 -14.36 -1.12 -0.18
N ASP A 39 -14.68 -1.81 -1.26
CA ASP A 39 -14.56 -3.26 -1.37
C ASP A 39 -13.09 -3.67 -1.47
N GLU A 40 -12.30 -2.94 -2.24
CA GLU A 40 -10.85 -3.13 -2.36
C GLU A 40 -10.13 -2.88 -1.01
N ARG A 41 -10.62 -1.93 -0.20
CA ARG A 41 -10.13 -1.72 1.17
C ARG A 41 -10.47 -2.89 2.09
N ASN A 42 -11.70 -3.40 2.01
CA ASN A 42 -12.16 -4.54 2.80
C ASN A 42 -11.41 -5.82 2.44
N ALA A 43 -10.93 -5.95 1.20
CA ALA A 43 -10.15 -7.09 0.73
C ALA A 43 -8.67 -7.11 1.18
N LEU A 44 -8.17 -6.05 1.85
CA LEU A 44 -6.80 -6.00 2.36
C LEU A 44 -6.53 -7.08 3.41
N ARG A 45 -5.52 -7.90 3.14
CA ARG A 45 -5.06 -8.97 4.01
C ARG A 45 -3.54 -9.07 4.01
N SER A 46 -3.01 -9.87 4.94
CA SER A 46 -1.58 -10.17 5.00
C SER A 46 -1.09 -10.69 3.65
N GLY A 47 0.07 -10.20 3.20
CA GLY A 47 0.68 -10.58 1.93
C GLY A 47 0.20 -9.83 0.69
N CYS A 48 -0.76 -8.91 0.81
CA CYS A 48 -1.06 -7.97 -0.28
C CYS A 48 0.05 -6.92 -0.41
N ILE A 49 0.52 -6.69 -1.64
CA ILE A 49 1.49 -5.66 -2.00
C ILE A 49 0.85 -4.74 -3.04
N TYR A 50 0.96 -3.43 -2.81
CA TYR A 50 0.45 -2.41 -3.72
C TYR A 50 1.60 -1.51 -4.15
N VAL A 51 1.77 -1.37 -5.45
CA VAL A 51 2.73 -0.45 -6.06
C VAL A 51 1.95 0.62 -6.80
N TRP A 52 2.34 1.88 -6.66
CA TRP A 52 1.79 3.00 -7.42
C TRP A 52 2.91 3.96 -7.81
N GLU A 53 2.62 4.80 -8.79
CA GLU A 53 3.48 5.92 -9.14
C GLU A 53 2.89 7.20 -8.58
N GLN A 54 3.71 7.95 -7.85
CA GLN A 54 3.37 9.32 -7.52
C GLN A 54 3.52 10.16 -8.78
N ARG A 55 2.41 10.57 -9.38
CA ARG A 55 2.47 11.55 -10.48
C ARG A 55 2.83 12.92 -9.88
N GLY A 56 3.77 13.62 -10.50
CA GLY A 56 4.22 14.95 -10.06
C GLY A 56 3.08 15.98 -10.05
N SER A 57 3.29 17.07 -9.32
CA SER A 57 2.36 18.20 -9.10
C SER A 57 1.73 18.82 -10.36
N HIS A 58 2.24 18.52 -11.55
CA HIS A 58 1.77 19.06 -12.83
C HIS A 58 0.80 18.13 -13.58
N ALA A 59 0.58 16.92 -13.09
CA ALA A 59 -0.42 15.99 -13.61
C ALA A 59 -1.46 15.70 -12.50
N VAL A 60 -2.03 16.78 -11.96
CA VAL A 60 -3.38 16.69 -11.42
C VAL A 60 -4.24 16.35 -12.64
N ASP A 61 -4.53 15.06 -12.85
CA ASP A 61 -5.70 14.69 -13.64
C ASP A 61 -6.82 15.61 -13.15
N VAL A 62 -7.63 16.17 -14.05
CA VAL A 62 -8.67 17.18 -13.78
C VAL A 62 -9.62 16.81 -12.60
N MET A 63 -9.52 15.59 -12.08
CA MET A 63 -10.23 15.01 -10.95
C MET A 63 -9.43 14.74 -9.65
N GLY A 64 -8.11 15.02 -9.56
CA GLY A 64 -7.31 14.83 -8.34
C GLY A 64 -7.06 13.35 -7.93
N LEU A 65 -7.03 12.43 -8.89
CA LEU A 65 -7.15 10.98 -8.67
C LEU A 65 -5.86 10.22 -8.32
N GLY A 66 -4.74 10.91 -8.11
CA GLY A 66 -3.44 10.30 -7.77
C GLY A 66 -3.34 9.78 -6.33
N ILE A 67 -2.39 8.88 -6.08
CA ILE A 67 -2.06 8.40 -4.74
C ILE A 67 -0.74 9.05 -4.29
N GLU A 68 -0.83 10.00 -3.38
CA GLU A 68 0.36 10.55 -2.70
C GLU A 68 0.69 9.78 -1.41
N ARG A 69 -0.36 9.37 -0.70
CA ARG A 69 -0.29 8.56 0.51
C ARG A 69 -1.29 7.42 0.41
N PHE A 70 -0.85 6.23 0.76
CA PHE A 70 -1.73 5.07 0.87
C PHE A 70 -2.68 5.25 2.05
N THR A 71 -3.97 5.01 1.82
CA THR A 71 -5.03 5.19 2.82
C THR A 71 -6.06 4.07 2.69
N GLU A 72 -6.26 3.33 3.76
CA GLU A 72 -7.05 2.10 3.80
C GLU A 72 -8.05 2.05 4.98
N GLY A 73 -8.15 3.13 5.76
CA GLY A 73 -9.10 3.24 6.87
C GLY A 73 -8.72 2.48 8.15
N LYS A 74 -7.49 1.95 8.24
CA LYS A 74 -6.96 1.32 9.46
C LYS A 74 -6.23 2.34 10.33
N LYS A 75 -6.19 2.08 11.64
CA LYS A 75 -5.38 2.86 12.59
C LYS A 75 -4.00 2.24 12.74
N TRP A 76 -2.98 3.08 12.71
CA TRP A 76 -1.57 2.67 12.74
C TRP A 76 -0.82 3.41 13.83
N THR A 77 0.19 2.76 14.41
CA THR A 77 1.16 3.43 15.28
C THR A 77 1.97 4.46 14.50
N ALA A 78 2.73 5.31 15.21
CA ALA A 78 3.82 6.06 14.59
C ALA A 78 4.81 5.10 13.88
N SER A 79 5.48 5.60 12.84
CA SER A 79 6.41 4.80 12.07
C SER A 79 7.58 4.29 12.91
N ARG A 80 8.13 3.15 12.51
CA ARG A 80 9.39 2.60 12.99
C ARG A 80 10.28 2.36 11.77
N VAL A 81 11.45 2.96 11.78
CA VAL A 81 12.45 2.75 10.73
C VAL A 81 13.14 1.41 11.00
N ARG A 82 13.26 0.59 9.96
CA ARG A 82 14.13 -0.58 9.96
C ARG A 82 14.69 -0.73 8.55
N ASP A 83 16.01 -0.58 8.43
CA ASP A 83 16.69 -0.47 7.15
C ASP A 83 16.02 0.64 6.30
N GLU A 84 15.76 0.38 5.02
CA GLU A 84 15.09 1.32 4.10
C GLU A 84 13.55 1.30 4.19
N PHE A 85 12.97 0.70 5.24
CA PHE A 85 11.52 0.52 5.36
C PHE A 85 10.94 1.26 6.57
N LEU A 86 9.73 1.79 6.35
CA LEU A 86 8.85 2.27 7.41
C LEU A 86 7.85 1.17 7.79
N PHE A 87 7.90 0.76 9.05
CA PHE A 87 6.96 -0.19 9.64
C PHE A 87 5.91 0.52 10.47
N TYR A 88 4.70 -0.01 10.39
CA TYR A 88 3.54 0.44 11.14
C TYR A 88 2.86 -0.79 11.75
N TYR A 89 2.44 -0.70 13.01
CA TYR A 89 1.65 -1.74 13.66
C TYR A 89 0.19 -1.30 13.71
N GLN A 90 -0.72 -2.20 13.36
CA GLN A 90 -2.15 -1.88 13.40
C GLN A 90 -2.59 -1.75 14.85
N ILE A 91 -3.13 -0.58 15.20
CA ILE A 91 -3.79 -0.36 16.48
C ILE A 91 -5.16 -1.01 16.38
N LYS A 92 -5.30 -2.18 17.01
CA LYS A 92 -6.61 -2.74 17.31
C LYS A 92 -7.05 -2.07 18.61
N TYR A 93 -8.24 -1.51 18.64
CA TYR A 93 -8.83 -1.20 19.94
C TYR A 93 -8.87 -2.52 20.69
N ALA A 94 -8.23 -2.58 21.86
CA ALA A 94 -8.76 -3.47 22.86
C ALA A 94 -10.24 -3.11 22.94
N MET A 95 -11.13 -4.08 22.76
CA MET A 95 -12.50 -3.96 23.26
C MET A 95 -12.35 -3.27 24.60
N ALA A 96 -13.08 -2.16 24.80
CA ALA A 96 -13.18 -1.54 26.11
C ALA A 96 -13.57 -2.67 27.07
N LEU A 97 -12.58 -3.26 27.73
CA LEU A 97 -12.78 -4.19 28.80
C LEU A 97 -13.14 -3.26 29.95
N ASP A 98 -14.43 -3.17 30.17
CA ASP A 98 -15.07 -3.13 31.47
C ASP A 98 -14.19 -2.53 32.59
N CYS A 99 -14.43 -1.25 32.83
CA CYS A 99 -14.30 -0.63 34.15
C CYS A 99 -15.68 -0.07 34.49
#